data_AF-A0A4Q1KGN6-F1
#
_entry.id   AF-A0A4Q1KGN6-F1
#
_cell.length_a   1.000
_cell.length_b   1.000
_cell.length_c   1.000
_cell.angle_alpha   90.00
_cell.angle_beta   90.00
_cell.angle_gamma   90.00
#
_symmetry.space_group_name_H-M   'P 1'
#
loop_
_entity.id
_entity.type
_entity.pdbx_description
1 polymer ?
#
loop_
_entity_poly.entity_id
_entity_poly.type
_entity_poly.pdbx_seq_one_letter_code
_entity_poly.pdbx_strand_id
1 'polypeptide(L)' 'MADRTTIEWTDATVNFWWGCTKVGPGCDHCYAETWSKRTG' A
#
# COMPACT_ATOMS: atom_id res chain seq x y z
N MET A 1 -4.17 -6.99 6.71
CA MET A 1 -3.53 -6.15 7.76
C MET A 1 -3.85 -6.79 9.10
N ALA A 2 -2.90 -6.78 10.04
CA ALA A 2 -2.92 -7.60 11.25
C ALA A 2 -4.01 -7.22 12.26
N ASP A 3 -4.37 -8.16 13.14
CA ASP A 3 -5.39 -8.03 14.20
C ASP A 3 -5.08 -6.92 15.22
N ARG A 4 -3.80 -6.54 15.38
CA ARG A 4 -3.36 -5.39 16.20
C ARG A 4 -2.30 -4.58 15.46
N THR A 5 -2.52 -3.28 15.32
CA THR A 5 -1.53 -2.37 14.71
C THR A 5 -0.44 -1.98 15.70
N THR A 6 0.71 -1.55 15.19
CA THR A 6 1.80 -0.96 15.99
C THR A 6 1.57 0.52 16.29
N ILE A 7 0.42 1.08 15.91
CA ILE A 7 0.05 2.46 16.19
C ILE A 7 -0.71 2.45 17.51
N GLU A 8 -0.10 3.03 18.55
CA GLU A 8 -0.55 2.94 19.95
C GLU A 8 -2.02 3.29 20.19
N TRP A 9 -2.63 4.11 19.33
CA TRP A 9 -4.02 4.56 19.46
C TRP A 9 -4.99 3.89 18.48
N THR A 10 -4.55 2.96 17.64
CA THR A 10 -5.39 2.31 16.61
C THR A 10 -5.34 0.78 16.73
N ASP A 11 -6.50 0.15 16.95
CA ASP A 11 -6.61 -1.30 17.10
C ASP A 11 -6.36 -2.04 15.76
N ALA A 12 -6.97 -1.57 14.67
CA ALA A 12 -6.77 -2.10 13.33
C ALA A 12 -6.68 -0.99 12.28
N THR A 13 -5.77 -1.15 11.30
CA THR A 13 -5.71 -0.31 10.11
C THR A 13 -6.18 -1.09 8.91
N VAL A 14 -7.01 -0.46 8.08
CA VAL A 14 -7.46 -1.00 6.81
C VAL A 14 -7.14 0.01 5.72
N ASN A 15 -6.48 -0.46 4.68
CA ASN A 15 -6.25 0.31 3.47
C ASN A 15 -7.30 -0.12 2.44
N PHE A 16 -8.29 0.73 2.23
CA PHE A 16 -9.35 0.49 1.25
C PHE A 16 -8.90 0.74 -0.19
N TRP A 17 -7.72 1.35 -0.36
CA TRP A 17 -7.22 1.74 -1.67
C TRP A 17 -5.85 1.15 -1.95
N TRP A 18 -5.88 0.18 -2.85
CA TRP A 18 -4.74 -0.53 -3.36
C TRP A 18 -4.61 -0.27 -4.86
N GLY A 19 -3.38 -0.35 -5.37
CA GLY A 19 -3.07 -0.24 -6.79
C GLY A 19 -2.09 0.88 -7.07
N CYS A 20 -1.46 0.83 -8.24
CA CYS A 20 -0.50 1.84 -8.67
C CYS A 20 -0.95 2.50 -9.96
N THR A 21 -1.15 3.83 -9.92
CA THR A 21 -1.30 4.67 -11.12
C THR A 21 -0.07 5.56 -11.22
N LYS A 22 0.67 5.49 -12.33
CA LYS A 22 1.87 6.33 -12.53
C LYS A 22 1.45 7.78 -12.77
N VAL A 23 1.96 8.69 -11.94
CA VAL A 23 1.69 10.13 -12.03
C VAL A 23 2.92 10.96 -12.43
N GLY A 24 4.13 10.38 -12.43
CA GLY A 24 5.36 11.09 -12.78
C GLY A 24 6.63 10.23 -12.69
N PRO A 25 7.82 10.85 -12.89
CA PRO A 25 9.10 10.13 -12.98
C PRO A 25 9.56 9.49 -11.66
N GLY A 26 8.98 9.86 -10.52
CA GLY A 26 9.25 9.20 -9.24
C GLY A 26 8.67 7.78 -9.14
N CYS A 27 7.84 7.35 -10.09
CA CYS A 27 7.17 6.05 -10.05
C CYS A 27 8.03 4.89 -10.56
N ASP A 28 9.18 5.14 -11.19
CA ASP A 28 9.93 4.13 -11.95
C ASP A 28 10.50 2.97 -11.11
N HIS A 29 10.61 3.16 -9.79
CA HIS A 29 11.01 2.12 -8.84
C HIS A 29 10.11 2.05 -7.59
N CYS A 30 8.82 2.39 -7.75
CA CYS A 30 7.88 2.36 -6.64
C CYS A 30 7.50 0.93 -6.22
N TYR A 31 7.64 0.61 -4.93
CA TYR A 31 7.26 -0.70 -4.38
C TYR A 31 5.78 -1.04 -4.65
N ALA A 32 4.91 -0.03 -4.69
CA ALA A 32 3.50 -0.18 -4.96
C ALA A 32 3.23 -0.67 -6.40
N GLU A 33 4.09 -0.36 -7.37
CA GLU A 33 3.97 -0.87 -8.74
C GLU A 33 4.21 -2.38 -8.80
N THR A 34 5.30 -2.83 -8.17
CA THR A 34 5.65 -4.26 -8.10
C THR A 34 4.56 -5.05 -7.41
N TRP A 35 4.01 -4.49 -6.32
CA TRP A 35 2.92 -5.11 -5.59
C TRP A 35 1.64 -5.13 -6.42
N SER A 36 1.28 -4.01 -7.08
CA SER A 36 0.11 -3.95 -7.96
C SER A 36 0.18 -4.95 -9.12
N LYS A 37 1.37 -5.26 -9.66
CA LYS A 37 1.55 -6.27 -10.73
C LYS A 37 1.37 -7.72 -10.27
N ARG A 38 1.57 -8.02 -8.99
CA ARG A 38 1.55 -9.40 -8.46
C ARG A 38 0.15 -9.89 -8.16
N THR A 39 -0.76 -8.97 -7.92
CA THR A 39 -2.02 -9.24 -7.22
C THR A 39 -3.19 -8.42 -7.77
N GLY A 40 -2.94 -7.62 -8.82
CA GLY A 40 -3.95 -6.89 -9.59
C GLY A 40 -4.27 -7.59 -10.90
#